data_AF-A0A2S5KE99-F1
#
_entry.id   AF-A0A2S5KE99-F1
#
_cell.length_a   1.000
_cell.length_b   1.000
_cell.length_c   1.000
_cell.angle_alpha   90.00
_cell.angle_beta   90.00
_cell.angle_gamma   90.00
#
_symmetry.space_group_name_H-M   'P 1'
#
loop_
_entity.id
_entity.type
_entity.pdbx_description
1 polymer ?
#
loop_
_entity_poly.entity_id
_entity_poly.type
_entity_poly.pdbx_seq_one_letter_code
_entity_poly.pdbx_strand_id
1 'polypeptide(L)' 'MHKLNRIFADKRGVIVRVIRWEPETNRVIYLRDGYEHGECFSPLDLFQRYFREIGADHELTSQSKTACHQP' A
#
# COMPACT_ATOMS: atom_id res chain seq x y z
N MET A 1 -15.43 2.06 -13.80
CA MET A 1 -14.85 1.99 -12.44
C MET A 1 -14.60 0.53 -12.08
N HIS A 2 -13.34 0.12 -11.95
CA HIS A 2 -13.01 -1.24 -11.50
C HIS A 2 -12.71 -1.20 -10.00
N LYS A 3 -13.44 -1.97 -9.20
CA LYS A 3 -13.06 -2.25 -7.81
C LYS A 3 -11.82 -3.12 -7.84
N LEU A 4 -10.67 -2.52 -7.59
CA LEU A 4 -9.39 -3.22 -7.51
C LEU A 4 -9.19 -3.67 -6.07
N ASN A 5 -9.56 -4.90 -5.71
CA ASN A 5 -9.22 -5.46 -4.39
C ASN A 5 -7.77 -5.98 -4.40
N ARG A 6 -6.82 -5.07 -4.65
CA ARG A 6 -5.39 -5.40 -4.72
C ARG A 6 -4.70 -4.96 -3.44
N ILE A 7 -3.90 -5.86 -2.88
CA ILE A 7 -3.08 -5.61 -1.71
C ILE A 7 -1.68 -5.21 -2.17
N PHE A 8 -1.16 -4.14 -1.60
CA PHE A 8 0.18 -3.67 -1.84
C PHE A 8 0.95 -3.59 -0.53
N ALA A 9 2.26 -3.76 -0.60
CA ALA A 9 3.18 -3.55 0.51
C ALA A 9 4.20 -2.47 0.15
N ASP A 10 4.45 -1.55 1.08
CA ASP A 10 5.61 -0.65 0.99
C ASP A 10 6.91 -1.43 1.28
N LYS A 11 8.06 -0.86 0.91
CA LYS A 11 9.40 -1.38 1.27
C LYS A 11 9.59 -1.62 2.78
N ARG A 12 8.84 -0.92 3.62
CA ARG A 12 8.85 -1.08 5.08
C ARG A 12 7.96 -2.23 5.58
N GLY A 13 7.27 -2.95 4.69
CA GLY A 13 6.33 -4.01 5.05
C GLY A 13 4.92 -3.51 5.44
N VAL A 14 4.63 -2.23 5.21
CA VAL A 14 3.30 -1.67 5.50
C VAL A 14 2.31 -2.13 4.44
N ILE A 15 1.28 -2.87 4.87
CA ILE A 15 0.23 -3.37 3.99
C ILE A 15 -0.83 -2.30 3.77
N VAL A 16 -1.15 -2.05 2.51
CA VAL A 16 -2.23 -1.15 2.09
C VAL A 16 -3.16 -1.85 1.12
N ARG A 17 -4.45 -1.62 1.27
CA ARG A 17 -5.48 -2.10 0.36
C ARG A 17 -5.92 -0.96 -0.53
N VAL A 18 -5.65 -1.06 -1.83
CA VAL A 18 -6.22 -0.13 -2.80
C VAL A 18 -7.71 -0.39 -2.87
N ILE A 19 -8.53 0.66 -2.76
CA ILE A 19 -9.99 0.55 -2.87
C ILE A 19 -10.50 1.15 -4.19
N ARG A 20 -9.81 2.18 -4.69
CA ARG A 20 -10.19 2.91 -5.90
C ARG A 20 -8.97 3.57 -6.54
N TRP A 21 -8.99 3.70 -7.86
CA TRP A 21 -8.07 4.55 -8.60
C TRP A 21 -8.86 5.52 -9.48
N GLU A 22 -8.42 6.78 -9.51
CA GLU A 22 -8.99 7.89 -10.27
C GLU A 22 -8.10 8.19 -11.48
N PRO A 23 -8.50 7.82 -12.71
CA PRO A 23 -7.70 8.08 -13.90
C PRO A 23 -7.65 9.57 -14.26
N GLU A 24 -8.69 10.34 -13.92
CA GLU A 24 -8.77 11.78 -14.25
C GLU A 24 -7.69 12.61 -13.55
N THR A 25 -7.42 12.30 -12.28
CA THR A 25 -6.40 12.97 -11.46
C THR A 25 -5.13 12.14 -11.30
N ASN A 26 -5.13 10.91 -11.83
CA ASN A 26 -4.09 9.91 -11.72
C ASN A 26 -3.71 9.61 -10.25
N ARG A 27 -4.73 9.41 -9.40
CA ARG A 27 -4.58 9.19 -7.94
C ARG A 27 -5.12 7.83 -7.53
N VAL A 28 -4.41 7.18 -6.62
CA VAL A 28 -4.81 5.93 -5.98
C VAL A 28 -5.31 6.24 -4.58
N ILE A 29 -6.49 5.72 -4.27
CA ILE A 29 -7.09 5.79 -2.95
C ILE A 29 -6.94 4.40 -2.31
N TYR A 30 -6.30 4.37 -1.17
CA TYR A 30 -5.99 3.14 -0.44
C TYR A 30 -6.21 3.32 1.06
N LEU A 31 -6.52 2.19 1.70
CA LEU A 31 -6.64 2.06 3.14
C LEU A 31 -5.35 1.45 3.66
N ARG A 32 -4.78 2.04 4.71
CA ARG A 32 -3.63 1.49 5.42
C ARG A 32 -4.13 0.69 6.61
N ASP A 33 -3.61 -0.51 6.78
CA ASP A 33 -3.90 -1.32 7.97
C ASP A 33 -3.30 -0.66 9.23
N GLY A 34 -4.12 -0.49 10.27
CA GLY A 34 -3.70 0.15 11.52
C GLY A 34 -3.58 1.69 11.49
N TYR A 35 -4.26 2.39 10.57
CA TYR A 35 -4.26 3.87 10.52
C TYR A 35 -5.64 4.46 10.81
N GLU A 36 -5.77 5.18 11.93
CA GLU A 36 -7.05 5.73 12.43
C GLU A 36 -7.68 6.80 11.52
N HIS A 37 -6.88 7.47 10.70
CA HIS A 37 -7.39 8.50 9.78
C HIS A 37 -8.15 7.92 8.57
N GLY A 38 -8.14 6.59 8.38
CA GLY A 38 -8.94 5.92 7.36
C GLY A 38 -8.31 5.91 5.96
N GLU A 39 -8.81 6.75 5.06
CA GLU A 39 -8.49 6.73 3.62
C GLU A 39 -7.33 7.66 3.27
N CYS A 40 -6.33 7.13 2.56
CA CYS A 40 -5.23 7.91 2.02
C CYS A 40 -5.31 7.97 0.49
N PHE A 41 -4.83 9.07 -0.06
CA PHE A 41 -4.70 9.26 -1.50
C PHE A 41 -3.25 9.60 -1.86
N SER A 42 -2.75 9.02 -2.94
CA SER A 42 -1.43 9.35 -3.49
C SER A 42 -1.44 9.31 -5.02
N PRO A 43 -0.58 10.09 -5.70
CA PRO A 43 -0.38 9.97 -7.13
C PRO A 43 -0.01 8.54 -7.52
N LEU A 44 -0.56 8.01 -8.60
CA LEU A 44 -0.31 6.64 -9.07
C LEU A 44 1.18 6.38 -9.29
N ASP A 45 1.90 7.36 -9.86
CA ASP A 45 3.33 7.25 -10.15
C ASP A 45 4.17 7.03 -8.88
N LEU A 46 3.91 7.86 -7.85
CA LEU A 46 4.53 7.68 -6.53
C LEU A 46 4.10 6.36 -5.91
N PHE A 47 2.81 6.02 -5.98
CA PHE A 47 2.28 4.80 -5.40
C PHE A 47 2.99 3.57 -5.99
N GLN A 48 3.11 3.47 -7.32
CA GLN A 48 3.82 2.36 -7.97
C GLN A 48 5.33 2.33 -7.67
N ARG A 49 5.94 3.49 -7.37
CA ARG A 49 7.36 3.58 -7.03
C ARG A 49 7.68 3.11 -5.61
N TYR A 50 6.78 3.39 -4.66
CA TYR A 50 6.97 3.07 -3.25
C TYR A 50 6.33 1.73 -2.85
N PHE A 51 5.18 1.41 -3.42
CA PHE A 51 4.40 0.22 -3.11
C PHE A 51 4.55 -0.84 -4.19
N ARG A 52 4.67 -2.11 -3.76
CA ARG A 52 4.67 -3.28 -4.63
C ARG A 52 3.42 -4.10 -4.42
N GLU A 53 2.82 -4.58 -5.51
CA GLU A 53 1.71 -5.53 -5.44
C GLU A 53 2.23 -6.86 -4.90
N ILE A 54 1.57 -7.41 -3.87
CA ILE A 54 1.97 -8.67 -3.24
C ILE A 54 1.02 -9.84 -3.51
N GLY A 55 -0.06 -9.60 -4.29
CA GLY A 55 -1.07 -10.62 -4.58
C GLY A 55 -1.88 -11.04 -3.34
N ALA A 56 -2.95 -11.81 -3.55
CA ALA A 56 -3.79 -12.33 -2.45
C ALA A 56 -3.19 -13.56 -1.76
N ASP A 57 -2.07 -14.08 -2.27
CA ASP A 57 -1.43 -15.34 -1.84
C ASP A 57 -0.32 -15.12 -0.79
N HIS A 58 -0.17 -13.90 -0.27
CA HIS A 58 0.80 -13.64 0.79
C HIS A 58 0.27 -14.17 2.13
N GLU A 59 0.41 -15.48 2.31
CA GLU A 59 0.51 -16.09 3.63
C GLU A 59 1.52 -15.26 4.43
N LEU A 60 1.06 -14.67 5.54
CA LEU A 60 1.85 -13.86 6.47
C LEU A 60 2.96 -14.70 7.10
N THR A 61 3.96 -15.07 6.33
CA THR A 61 5.19 -15.69 6.85
C THR A 61 6.32 -14.68 6.75
N SER A 62 6.91 -14.46 7.92
CA SER A 62 8.24 -13.86 8.14
C SER A 62 8.24 -12.38 8.49
N GLN A 63 8.09 -12.16 9.80
CA GLN A 63 9.03 -11.33 10.56
C GLN A 63 10.40 -11.30 9.86
N SER A 64 10.86 -10.13 9.42
CA SER A 64 12.27 -9.90 9.11
C SER A 64 12.61 -8.46 9.43
N LYS A 65 13.48 -8.36 10.42
CA LYS A 65 14.04 -7.17 11.03
C LYS A 65 14.82 -6.35 10.01
N THR A 66 14.78 -5.03 10.11
CA THR A 66 16.03 -4.27 10.23
C THR A 66 15.81 -3.04 11.10
N ALA A 67 16.61 -2.96 12.16
CA ALA A 67 16.78 -1.78 12.96
C ALA A 67 17.24 -0.60 12.09
N CYS A 68 16.62 0.55 12.28
CA CYS A 68 17.32 1.82 12.16
C CYS A 68 17.14 2.55 13.50
N HIS A 69 17.93 2.11 14.47
CA HIS A 69 18.49 3.04 15.46
C HIS A 69 19.33 4.03 14.68
N GLN A 70 19.16 5.33 14.92
CA GLN A 70 20.21 6.31 14.62
C GLN A 70 20.26 7.37 15.73
N PRO A 71 21.45 7.96 15.92
CA PRO A 71 22.11 8.20 17.22
C PRO A 71 21.60 9.39 18.03
#